data_AF-A0A970PCA2-F1
#
_entry.id   AF-A0A970PCA2-F1
#
_cell.length_a   1.000
_cell.length_b   1.000
_cell.length_c   1.000
_cell.angle_alpha   90.00
_cell.angle_beta   90.00
_cell.angle_gamma   90.00
#
_symmetry.space_group_name_H-M   'P 1'
#
loop_
_entity.id
_entity.type
_entity.pdbx_description
1 polymer ?
#
loop_
_entity_poly.entity_id
_entity_poly.type
_entity_poly.pdbx_seq_one_letter_code
_entity_poly.pdbx_strand_id
1 'polypeptide(L)'
;MAAERIEIAEEMRPAWWPMVGVHAGLLTVAAGGVYTLQPPGFLDRMEYAGMALVGVALMLAAILTRRSTHGMVARGLLAVGGALLLYLAYDPQIVALTTAAALLESPVILYEPSLAHIGVVVAALFLALQAAVDRRLLPDRVEWRPAIIAAAALMLLLAAAMWLGLRNVYDLSGTASSLSLLAFRVVAYSLLMLVCVTSSGVRGVGVAPHIYFGLALIAAAARNMMVT
;
A
#
# COMPACT_ATOMS: atom_id res chain seq x y z
N MET A 1 8.68 -47.04 7.83
CA MET A 1 7.45 -46.45 8.38
C MET A 1 7.66 -45.19 9.23
N ALA A 2 8.56 -45.15 10.23
CA ALA A 2 8.79 -43.91 10.99
C ALA A 2 9.59 -42.85 10.21
N ALA A 3 10.62 -43.27 9.46
CA ALA A 3 11.44 -42.38 8.62
C ALA A 3 10.63 -41.76 7.46
N GLU A 4 9.80 -42.56 6.80
CA GLU A 4 8.92 -42.15 5.69
C GLU A 4 7.85 -41.14 6.12
N ARG A 5 7.38 -41.20 7.38
CA ARG A 5 6.46 -40.19 7.95
C ARG A 5 7.15 -38.87 8.32
N ILE A 6 8.47 -38.88 8.54
CA ILE A 6 9.25 -37.67 8.83
C ILE A 6 9.54 -36.94 7.51
N GLU A 7 9.84 -37.68 6.44
CA GLU A 7 10.07 -37.12 5.10
C GLU A 7 8.82 -36.43 4.53
N ILE A 8 7.63 -37.02 4.70
CA ILE A 8 6.34 -36.42 4.31
C ILE A 8 5.98 -35.20 5.19
N ALA A 9 6.45 -35.16 6.44
CA ALA A 9 6.21 -34.04 7.36
C ALA A 9 7.17 -32.85 7.13
N GLU A 10 8.37 -33.10 6.59
CA GLU A 10 9.27 -32.03 6.14
C GLU A 10 8.76 -31.33 4.88
N GLU A 11 8.03 -32.03 4.02
CA GLU A 11 7.48 -31.51 2.76
C GLU A 11 6.27 -30.57 2.92
N MET A 12 5.68 -30.47 4.12
CA MET A 12 4.51 -29.62 4.40
C MET A 12 4.81 -28.42 5.32
N ARG A 13 6.03 -27.88 5.31
CA ARG A 13 6.25 -26.56 5.91
C ARG A 13 5.71 -25.48 4.96
N PRO A 14 4.66 -24.73 5.33
CA PRO A 14 4.17 -23.64 4.49
C PRO A 14 5.32 -22.69 4.19
N ALA A 15 5.40 -22.23 2.94
CA ALA A 15 6.49 -21.35 2.52
C ALA A 15 6.39 -20.03 3.30
N TRP A 16 7.37 -19.78 4.17
CA TRP A 16 7.40 -18.60 5.04
C TRP A 16 7.98 -17.37 4.34
N TRP A 17 8.82 -17.57 3.33
CA TRP A 17 9.53 -16.51 2.63
C TRP A 17 8.60 -15.52 1.90
N PRO A 18 7.44 -15.90 1.32
CA PRO A 18 6.58 -14.90 0.71
C PRO A 18 5.85 -14.04 1.75
N MET A 19 5.56 -14.57 2.93
CA MET A 19 5.04 -13.77 4.06
C MET A 19 6.02 -12.66 4.47
N VAL A 20 7.31 -12.99 4.53
CA VAL A 20 8.37 -12.02 4.83
C VAL A 20 8.44 -10.95 3.74
N GLY A 21 8.33 -11.35 2.47
CA GLY A 21 8.30 -10.39 1.36
C GLY A 21 7.10 -9.43 1.41
N VAL A 22 5.92 -9.92 1.81
CA VAL A 22 4.74 -9.05 2.04
C VAL A 22 5.02 -8.03 3.13
N HIS A 23 5.53 -8.46 4.29
CA HIS A 23 5.88 -7.54 5.38
C HIS A 23 6.96 -6.55 4.98
N ALA A 24 8.01 -6.99 4.28
CA ALA A 24 9.08 -6.11 3.81
C ALA A 24 8.53 -5.01 2.88
N GLY A 25 7.67 -5.37 1.93
CA GLY A 25 7.03 -4.41 1.04
C GLY A 25 6.14 -3.41 1.78
N LEU A 26 5.29 -3.89 2.69
CA LEU A 26 4.43 -3.01 3.49
C LEU A 26 5.24 -2.12 4.45
N LEU A 27 6.27 -2.64 5.13
CA LEU A 27 7.17 -1.85 5.97
C LEU A 27 7.90 -0.76 5.19
N THR A 28 8.23 -1.03 3.92
CA THR A 28 8.82 -0.03 3.03
C THR A 28 7.85 1.13 2.77
N VAL A 29 6.56 0.83 2.57
CA VAL A 29 5.51 1.87 2.44
C VAL A 29 5.39 2.68 3.73
N ALA A 30 5.34 2.00 4.89
CA ALA A 30 5.25 2.65 6.19
C ALA A 30 6.45 3.56 6.46
N ALA A 31 7.66 3.10 6.15
CA ALA A 31 8.87 3.88 6.28
C ALA A 31 8.82 5.12 5.37
N GLY A 32 8.43 4.98 4.10
CA GLY A 32 8.28 6.12 3.19
C GLY A 32 7.33 7.19 3.76
N GLY A 33 6.17 6.78 4.28
CA GLY A 33 5.22 7.70 4.89
C GLY A 33 5.75 8.41 6.14
N VAL A 34 6.52 7.72 6.98
CA VAL A 34 7.11 8.30 8.21
C VAL A 34 8.27 9.24 7.91
N TYR A 35 9.13 8.89 6.96
CA TYR A 35 10.34 9.65 6.67
C TYR A 35 10.06 10.91 5.85
N THR A 36 9.00 10.90 5.05
CA THR A 36 8.60 12.08 4.28
C THR A 36 8.17 13.22 5.21
N LEU A 37 8.79 14.39 5.03
CA LEU A 37 8.33 15.66 5.60
C LEU A 37 7.59 16.42 4.50
N GLN A 38 6.35 16.77 4.78
CA GLN A 38 5.53 17.54 3.88
C GLN A 38 5.94 19.01 3.91
N PRO A 39 5.83 19.74 2.79
CA PRO A 39 6.12 21.16 2.78
C PRO A 39 5.16 21.91 3.73
N PRO A 40 5.59 23.04 4.33
CA PRO A 40 4.73 23.84 5.19
C PRO A 40 3.42 24.21 4.48
N GLY A 41 2.28 24.00 5.14
CA GLY A 41 0.96 24.30 4.58
C GLY A 41 0.42 23.24 3.61
N PHE A 42 1.07 22.07 3.46
CA PHE A 42 0.56 20.98 2.63
C PHE A 42 -0.80 20.44 3.13
N LEU A 43 -0.94 20.31 4.45
CA LEU A 43 -2.17 19.92 5.13
C LEU A 43 -2.31 20.74 6.42
N ASP A 44 -3.54 20.93 6.87
CA ASP A 44 -3.84 21.53 8.17
C ASP A 44 -3.57 20.54 9.32
N ARG A 45 -3.33 21.06 10.52
CA ARG A 45 -3.12 20.27 11.74
C ARG A 45 -4.29 19.34 12.03
N MET A 46 -5.52 19.74 11.69
CA MET A 46 -6.71 18.89 11.86
C MET A 46 -6.69 17.68 10.92
N GLU A 47 -6.13 17.80 9.73
CA GLU A 47 -6.00 16.68 8.79
C GLU A 47 -4.94 15.68 9.28
N TYR A 48 -3.81 16.17 9.79
CA TYR A 48 -2.83 15.32 10.46
C TYR A 48 -3.39 14.64 11.71
N ALA A 49 -4.18 15.34 12.52
CA ALA A 49 -4.88 14.74 13.65
C ALA A 49 -5.85 13.63 13.19
N GLY A 50 -6.56 13.85 12.08
CA GLY A 50 -7.39 12.83 11.44
C GLY A 50 -6.60 11.58 11.05
N MET A 51 -5.42 11.75 10.44
CA MET A 51 -4.53 10.64 10.10
C MET A 51 -4.03 9.90 11.34
N ALA A 52 -3.68 10.62 12.41
CA ALA A 52 -3.30 10.02 13.68
C ALA A 52 -4.45 9.21 14.30
N LEU A 53 -5.70 9.70 14.22
CA LEU A 53 -6.88 8.98 14.68
C LEU A 53 -7.13 7.70 13.86
N VAL A 54 -6.91 7.72 12.55
CA VAL A 54 -6.93 6.49 11.73
C VAL A 54 -5.84 5.52 12.20
N GLY A 55 -4.65 6.02 12.54
CA GLY A 55 -3.57 5.21 13.13
C GLY A 55 -3.96 4.55 14.45
N VAL A 56 -4.61 5.29 15.35
CA VAL A 56 -5.16 4.75 16.61
C VAL A 56 -6.25 3.72 16.34
N ALA A 57 -7.16 3.98 15.39
CA ALA A 57 -8.21 3.06 15.02
C ALA A 57 -7.66 1.73 14.46
N LEU A 58 -6.56 1.76 13.71
CA LEU A 58 -5.85 0.55 13.27
C LEU A 58 -5.29 -0.26 14.45
N MET A 59 -4.65 0.40 15.40
CA MET A 59 -4.12 -0.27 16.60
C MET A 59 -5.24 -0.86 17.45
N LEU A 60 -6.34 -0.14 17.62
CA LEU A 60 -7.53 -0.65 18.32
C LEU A 60 -8.14 -1.83 17.57
N ALA A 61 -8.27 -1.75 16.24
CA ALA A 61 -8.70 -2.88 15.44
C ALA A 61 -7.80 -4.09 15.68
N ALA A 62 -6.47 -3.91 15.72
CA ALA A 62 -5.52 -4.98 15.98
C ALA A 62 -5.69 -5.64 17.37
N ILE A 63 -5.91 -4.83 18.41
CA ILE A 63 -6.07 -5.29 19.79
C ILE A 63 -7.42 -6.02 19.96
N LEU A 64 -8.49 -5.44 19.43
CA LEU A 64 -9.86 -5.95 19.59
C LEU A 64 -10.12 -7.19 18.71
N THR A 65 -9.46 -7.29 17.55
CA THR A 65 -9.63 -8.42 16.62
C THR A 65 -8.55 -9.49 16.74
N ARG A 66 -7.89 -9.62 17.90
CA ARG A 66 -6.89 -10.69 18.19
C ARG A 66 -7.32 -12.12 17.80
N ARG A 67 -8.61 -12.37 17.55
CA ARG A 67 -9.17 -13.65 17.08
C ARG A 67 -9.88 -13.61 15.71
N SER A 68 -10.05 -12.45 15.05
CA SER A 68 -10.76 -12.35 13.76
C SER A 68 -10.31 -11.14 12.94
N THR A 69 -9.14 -11.22 12.32
CA THR A 69 -8.68 -10.26 11.29
C THR A 69 -9.44 -10.38 9.96
N HIS A 70 -10.47 -11.23 9.93
CA HIS A 70 -11.35 -11.43 8.79
C HIS A 70 -12.46 -10.39 8.71
N GLY A 71 -12.65 -9.56 9.74
CA GLY A 71 -13.71 -8.55 9.79
C GLY A 71 -13.59 -7.51 8.67
N MET A 72 -14.70 -7.25 7.98
CA MET A 72 -14.82 -6.25 6.90
C MET A 72 -14.25 -4.89 7.29
N VAL A 73 -14.56 -4.42 8.51
CA VAL A 73 -14.14 -3.10 9.02
C VAL A 73 -12.63 -3.03 9.23
N ALA A 74 -12.02 -4.07 9.81
CA ALA A 74 -10.57 -4.09 10.04
C ALA A 74 -9.78 -4.11 8.72
N ARG A 75 -10.29 -4.83 7.70
CA ARG A 75 -9.71 -4.85 6.35
C ARG A 75 -9.83 -3.49 5.66
N GLY A 76 -11.02 -2.88 5.74
CA GLY A 76 -11.27 -1.54 5.20
C GLY A 76 -10.37 -0.49 5.85
N LEU A 77 -10.28 -0.49 7.18
CA LEU A 77 -9.37 0.39 7.93
C LEU A 77 -7.93 0.23 7.49
N LEU A 78 -7.43 -1.01 7.33
CA LEU A 78 -6.06 -1.25 6.88
C LEU A 78 -5.82 -0.71 5.46
N ALA A 79 -6.78 -0.88 4.56
CA ALA A 79 -6.68 -0.36 3.20
C ALA A 79 -6.66 1.18 3.17
N VAL A 80 -7.53 1.82 3.96
CA VAL A 80 -7.55 3.28 4.11
C VAL A 80 -6.24 3.78 4.72
N GLY A 81 -5.77 3.14 5.80
CA GLY A 81 -4.52 3.53 6.44
C GLY A 81 -3.29 3.34 5.55
N GLY A 82 -3.25 2.25 4.77
CA GLY A 82 -2.22 2.04 3.75
C GLY A 82 -2.26 3.10 2.66
N ALA A 83 -3.45 3.46 2.18
CA ALA A 83 -3.61 4.55 1.22
C ALA A 83 -3.13 5.89 1.80
N LEU A 84 -3.48 6.23 3.04
CA LEU A 84 -2.99 7.45 3.70
C LEU A 84 -1.46 7.46 3.84
N LEU A 85 -0.84 6.32 4.19
CA LEU A 85 0.62 6.22 4.23
C LEU A 85 1.25 6.43 2.86
N LEU A 86 0.69 5.81 1.81
CA LEU A 86 1.18 6.00 0.45
C LEU A 86 0.99 7.46 -0.02
N TYR A 87 -0.09 8.12 0.41
CA TYR A 87 -0.32 9.54 0.15
C TYR A 87 0.74 10.43 0.79
N LEU A 88 1.16 10.10 2.02
CA LEU A 88 2.25 10.80 2.69
C LEU A 88 3.63 10.43 2.16
N ALA A 89 3.80 9.29 1.46
CA ALA A 89 5.10 8.75 1.09
C ALA A 89 5.65 9.36 -0.22
N TYR A 90 5.95 10.66 -0.20
CA TYR A 90 6.60 11.35 -1.30
C TYR A 90 8.10 11.00 -1.40
N ASP A 91 8.76 10.77 -0.26
CA ASP A 91 10.20 10.55 -0.15
C ASP A 91 10.59 9.23 0.55
N PRO A 92 11.83 8.73 0.34
CA PRO A 92 12.78 9.20 -0.67
C PRO A 92 12.32 8.82 -2.09
N GLN A 93 12.47 9.75 -3.03
CA GLN A 93 12.31 9.44 -4.45
C GLN A 93 13.38 8.44 -4.91
N ILE A 94 12.99 7.47 -5.76
CA ILE A 94 13.92 6.45 -6.28
C ILE A 94 15.09 7.10 -7.04
N VAL A 95 14.83 8.22 -7.70
CA VAL A 95 15.83 8.99 -8.44
C VAL A 95 16.93 9.50 -7.52
N ALA A 96 16.59 9.94 -6.31
CA ALA A 96 17.56 10.42 -5.33
C ALA A 96 18.43 9.29 -4.73
N LEU A 97 18.01 8.03 -4.84
CA LEU A 97 18.72 6.85 -4.33
C LEU A 97 19.68 6.22 -5.36
N THR A 98 19.56 6.58 -6.64
CA THR A 98 20.30 5.93 -7.72
C THR A 98 21.24 6.91 -8.40
N THR A 99 22.55 6.62 -8.39
CA THR A 99 23.56 7.35 -9.19
C THR A 99 23.56 6.91 -10.66
N ALA A 100 22.62 6.05 -11.05
CA ALA A 100 22.61 5.38 -12.35
C ALA A 100 21.93 6.25 -13.41
N ALA A 101 22.75 6.84 -14.29
CA ALA A 101 22.30 7.64 -15.44
C ALA A 101 21.26 6.94 -16.34
N ALA A 102 21.23 5.60 -16.35
CA ALA A 102 20.25 4.82 -17.11
C ALA A 102 18.80 4.91 -16.60
N LEU A 103 18.60 5.23 -15.31
CA LEU A 103 17.25 5.51 -14.80
C LEU A 103 16.81 6.91 -15.21
N LEU A 104 17.73 7.89 -15.26
CA LEU A 104 17.47 9.30 -15.61
C LEU A 104 16.80 9.48 -16.99
N GLU A 105 17.05 8.57 -17.92
CA GLU A 105 16.44 8.58 -19.26
C GLU A 105 15.16 7.75 -19.36
N SER A 106 14.74 7.07 -18.28
CA SER A 106 13.55 6.23 -18.29
C SER A 106 12.27 7.07 -18.25
N PRO A 107 11.26 6.77 -19.08
CA PRO A 107 9.96 7.44 -19.02
C PRO A 107 9.25 7.24 -17.67
N VAL A 108 9.72 6.30 -16.84
CA VAL A 108 9.20 6.04 -15.50
C VAL A 108 9.53 7.16 -14.50
N ILE A 109 10.60 7.92 -14.73
CA ILE A 109 10.97 9.04 -13.85
C ILE A 109 9.96 10.18 -13.88
N LEU A 110 9.25 10.36 -15.00
CA LEU A 110 8.17 11.35 -15.13
C LEU A 110 7.06 11.14 -14.10
N TYR A 111 6.98 9.96 -13.47
CA TYR A 111 6.00 9.67 -12.42
C TYR A 111 6.52 9.93 -11.00
N GLU A 112 7.78 10.34 -10.85
CA GLU A 112 8.47 10.56 -9.57
C GLU A 112 8.20 9.44 -8.54
N PRO A 113 8.42 8.16 -8.90
CA PRO A 113 8.11 7.07 -7.99
C PRO A 113 9.00 7.13 -6.74
N SER A 114 8.36 7.10 -5.58
CA SER A 114 9.03 6.99 -4.28
C SER A 114 9.35 5.55 -3.91
N LEU A 115 10.23 5.36 -2.93
CA LEU A 115 10.55 4.05 -2.36
C LEU A 115 9.29 3.28 -1.90
N ALA A 116 8.25 3.97 -1.45
CA ALA A 116 6.98 3.34 -1.09
C ALA A 116 6.32 2.63 -2.29
N HIS A 117 6.43 3.15 -3.51
CA HIS A 117 5.87 2.50 -4.70
C HIS A 117 6.57 1.16 -4.99
N ILE A 118 7.89 1.06 -4.76
CA ILE A 118 8.60 -0.23 -4.79
C ILE A 118 8.02 -1.16 -3.72
N GLY A 119 7.82 -0.65 -2.50
CA GLY A 119 7.19 -1.39 -1.41
C GLY A 119 5.82 -1.97 -1.79
N VAL A 120 4.98 -1.20 -2.48
CA VAL A 120 3.68 -1.66 -3.00
C VAL A 120 3.86 -2.84 -3.97
N VAL A 121 4.76 -2.70 -4.94
CA VAL A 121 5.03 -3.74 -5.95
C VAL A 121 5.56 -5.01 -5.28
N VAL A 122 6.53 -4.87 -4.38
CA VAL A 122 7.10 -5.99 -3.61
C VAL A 122 6.00 -6.70 -2.83
N ALA A 123 5.18 -5.96 -2.07
CA ALA A 123 4.11 -6.56 -1.27
C ALA A 123 3.08 -7.30 -2.15
N ALA A 124 2.72 -6.73 -3.30
CA ALA A 124 1.79 -7.34 -4.25
C ALA A 124 2.36 -8.62 -4.89
N LEU A 125 3.61 -8.59 -5.34
CA LEU A 125 4.29 -9.74 -5.95
C LEU A 125 4.40 -10.90 -4.95
N PHE A 126 4.85 -10.62 -3.73
CA PHE A 126 4.99 -11.66 -2.71
C PHE A 126 3.64 -12.17 -2.21
N LEU A 127 2.60 -11.34 -2.19
CA LEU A 127 1.24 -11.79 -1.91
C LEU A 127 0.71 -12.72 -3.02
N ALA A 128 0.99 -12.41 -4.29
CA ALA A 128 0.66 -13.26 -5.42
C ALA A 128 1.46 -14.58 -5.40
N LEU A 129 2.74 -14.53 -5.03
CA LEU A 129 3.57 -15.74 -4.83
C LEU A 129 3.04 -16.59 -3.67
N GLN A 130 2.62 -15.98 -2.56
CA GLN A 130 1.94 -16.69 -1.47
C GLN A 130 0.69 -17.41 -1.97
N ALA A 131 -0.10 -16.76 -2.83
CA ALA A 131 -1.28 -17.34 -3.46
C ALA A 131 -0.95 -18.57 -4.33
N ALA A 132 0.14 -18.48 -5.09
CA ALA A 132 0.57 -19.51 -6.02
C ALA A 132 1.14 -20.74 -5.31
N VAL A 133 1.96 -20.51 -4.27
CA VAL A 133 2.62 -21.56 -3.50
C VAL A 133 1.66 -22.22 -2.51
N ASP A 134 0.74 -21.45 -1.92
CA ASP A 134 -0.09 -21.89 -0.81
C ASP A 134 -1.57 -21.54 -1.05
N ARG A 135 -2.20 -22.28 -2.00
CA ARG A 135 -3.59 -22.06 -2.45
C ARG A 135 -4.64 -22.06 -1.32
N ARG A 136 -4.32 -22.60 -0.14
CA ARG A 136 -5.21 -22.65 1.04
C ARG A 136 -5.01 -21.50 2.03
N LEU A 137 -4.01 -20.64 1.83
CA LEU A 137 -3.65 -19.58 2.80
C LEU A 137 -4.23 -18.21 2.45
N LEU A 138 -4.84 -18.05 1.27
CA LEU A 138 -5.60 -16.85 0.97
C LEU A 138 -7.04 -16.96 1.48
N PRO A 139 -7.63 -15.86 1.96
CA PRO A 139 -9.04 -15.84 2.31
C PRO A 139 -9.93 -16.07 1.07
N ASP A 140 -10.84 -17.05 1.14
CA ASP A 140 -11.76 -17.44 0.06
C ASP A 140 -12.63 -16.29 -0.45
N ARG A 141 -12.97 -15.34 0.44
CA ARG A 141 -13.72 -14.12 0.08
C ARG A 141 -13.12 -12.89 0.74
N VAL A 142 -12.91 -11.87 -0.07
CA VAL A 142 -12.49 -10.53 0.36
C VAL A 142 -13.50 -9.54 -0.22
N GLU A 143 -14.42 -9.10 0.64
CA GLU A 143 -15.62 -8.34 0.27
C GLU A 143 -15.31 -7.00 -0.42
N TRP A 144 -14.20 -6.36 -0.05
CA TRP A 144 -13.78 -5.06 -0.59
C TRP A 144 -13.13 -5.11 -1.97
N ARG A 145 -12.68 -6.28 -2.45
CA ARG A 145 -11.99 -6.40 -3.75
C ARG A 145 -12.80 -5.83 -4.92
N PRO A 146 -14.07 -6.23 -5.16
CA PRO A 146 -14.85 -5.69 -6.26
C PRO A 146 -15.07 -4.18 -6.14
N ALA A 147 -15.26 -3.67 -4.92
CA ALA A 147 -15.43 -2.24 -4.68
C ALA A 147 -14.17 -1.44 -5.02
N ILE A 148 -12.98 -1.92 -4.63
CA ILE A 148 -11.70 -1.28 -4.97
C ILE A 148 -11.48 -1.29 -6.48
N ILE A 149 -11.73 -2.42 -7.15
CA ILE A 149 -11.58 -2.54 -8.61
C ILE A 149 -12.56 -1.61 -9.34
N ALA A 150 -13.83 -1.57 -8.92
CA ALA A 150 -14.84 -0.71 -9.49
C ALA A 150 -14.50 0.78 -9.29
N ALA A 151 -14.05 1.16 -8.09
CA ALA A 151 -13.59 2.52 -7.81
C ALA A 151 -12.40 2.91 -8.68
N ALA A 152 -11.41 2.03 -8.82
CA ALA A 152 -10.26 2.25 -9.69
C ALA A 152 -10.68 2.45 -11.15
N ALA A 153 -11.53 1.57 -11.67
CA ALA A 153 -12.06 1.66 -13.03
C ALA A 153 -12.85 2.95 -13.25
N LEU A 154 -13.73 3.32 -12.31
CA LEU A 154 -14.52 4.54 -12.39
C LEU A 154 -13.62 5.79 -12.38
N MET A 155 -12.62 5.83 -11.51
CA MET A 155 -11.65 6.94 -11.45
C MET A 155 -10.86 7.07 -12.75
N LEU A 156 -10.42 5.96 -13.35
CA LEU A 156 -9.72 5.96 -14.64
C LEU A 156 -10.62 6.40 -15.80
N LEU A 157 -11.89 5.96 -15.81
CA LEU A 157 -12.86 6.36 -16.82
C LEU A 157 -13.19 7.85 -16.72
N LEU A 158 -13.42 8.35 -15.50
CA LEU A 158 -13.66 9.76 -15.26
C LEU A 158 -12.44 10.61 -15.64
N ALA A 159 -11.24 10.15 -15.26
CA ALA A 159 -9.99 10.76 -15.66
C ALA A 159 -9.83 10.85 -17.19
N ALA A 160 -10.10 9.74 -17.89
CA ALA A 160 -10.03 9.70 -19.34
C ALA A 160 -11.07 10.62 -20.00
N ALA A 161 -12.31 10.63 -19.48
CA ALA A 161 -13.36 11.51 -19.97
C ALA A 161 -13.02 12.99 -19.76
N MET A 162 -12.54 13.35 -18.56
CA MET A 162 -12.08 14.71 -18.26
C MET A 162 -10.90 15.10 -19.14
N TRP A 163 -9.89 14.23 -19.27
CA TRP A 163 -8.73 14.52 -20.11
C TRP A 163 -9.12 14.70 -21.58
N LEU A 164 -9.96 13.82 -22.14
CA LEU A 164 -10.44 13.96 -23.52
C LEU A 164 -11.24 15.25 -23.73
N GLY A 165 -12.11 15.61 -22.78
CA GLY A 165 -12.96 16.79 -22.86
C GLY A 165 -12.22 18.11 -22.63
N LEU A 166 -11.17 18.12 -21.80
CA LEU A 166 -10.51 19.33 -21.33
C LEU A 166 -9.12 19.55 -21.93
N ARG A 167 -8.47 18.52 -22.52
CA ARG A 167 -7.09 18.63 -23.01
C ARG A 167 -6.87 19.75 -24.02
N ASN A 168 -7.84 19.98 -24.90
CA ASN A 168 -7.75 21.01 -25.94
C ASN A 168 -7.99 22.43 -25.39
N VAL A 169 -8.58 22.55 -24.20
CA VAL A 169 -8.96 23.82 -23.58
C VAL A 169 -7.93 24.27 -22.54
N TYR A 170 -7.35 23.31 -21.80
CA TYR A 170 -6.51 23.58 -20.63
C TYR A 170 -5.02 23.24 -20.82
N ASP A 171 -4.56 23.01 -22.06
CA ASP A 171 -3.19 22.53 -22.37
C ASP A 171 -2.71 21.44 -21.40
N LEU A 172 -3.59 20.46 -21.12
CA LEU A 172 -3.30 19.32 -20.25
C LEU A 172 -2.33 18.31 -20.89
N SER A 173 -1.80 18.65 -22.07
CA SER A 173 -0.80 17.89 -22.82
C SER A 173 0.60 17.96 -22.21
N GLY A 174 0.91 19.03 -21.45
CA GLY A 174 2.27 19.31 -20.96
C GLY A 174 2.45 19.35 -19.44
N THR A 175 1.39 19.22 -18.65
CA THR A 175 1.43 19.44 -17.19
C THR A 175 1.44 18.16 -16.35
N ALA A 176 1.79 18.29 -15.06
CA ALA A 176 1.73 17.29 -13.98
C ALA A 176 0.32 16.70 -13.69
N SER A 177 -0.61 16.83 -14.64
CA SER A 177 -2.00 16.39 -14.63
C SER A 177 -2.31 15.52 -15.86
N SER A 178 -1.28 14.89 -16.43
CA SER A 178 -1.43 13.93 -17.52
C SER A 178 -2.23 12.71 -17.07
N LEU A 179 -3.02 12.14 -17.98
CA LEU A 179 -3.80 10.93 -17.74
C LEU A 179 -2.94 9.77 -17.23
N SER A 180 -1.69 9.68 -17.71
CA SER A 180 -0.75 8.62 -17.33
C SER A 180 -0.29 8.73 -15.87
N LEU A 181 -0.02 9.94 -15.36
CA LEU A 181 0.34 10.13 -13.95
C LEU A 181 -0.84 9.79 -13.02
N LEU A 182 -2.06 10.22 -13.39
CA LEU A 182 -3.24 9.87 -12.61
C LEU A 182 -3.49 8.36 -12.62
N ALA A 183 -3.32 7.71 -13.77
CA ALA A 183 -3.43 6.26 -13.88
C ALA A 183 -2.39 5.55 -13.00
N PHE A 184 -1.13 6.00 -13.01
CA PHE A 184 -0.09 5.49 -12.14
C PHE A 184 -0.50 5.56 -10.66
N ARG A 185 -0.96 6.73 -10.20
CA ARG A 185 -1.43 6.92 -8.81
C ARG A 185 -2.60 6.00 -8.48
N VAL A 186 -3.65 6.00 -9.30
CA VAL A 186 -4.83 5.15 -9.09
C VAL A 186 -4.45 3.68 -9.00
N VAL A 187 -3.57 3.20 -9.88
CA VAL A 187 -3.08 1.82 -9.87
C VAL A 187 -2.28 1.54 -8.59
N ALA A 188 -1.38 2.42 -8.18
CA ALA A 188 -0.58 2.24 -6.97
C ALA A 188 -1.44 2.18 -5.70
N TYR A 189 -2.39 3.12 -5.53
CA TYR A 189 -3.33 3.10 -4.41
C TYR A 189 -4.20 1.85 -4.41
N SER A 190 -4.78 1.51 -5.56
CA SER A 190 -5.67 0.35 -5.68
C SER A 190 -4.93 -0.95 -5.39
N LEU A 191 -3.69 -1.07 -5.88
CA LEU A 191 -2.84 -2.23 -5.65
C LEU A 191 -2.51 -2.37 -4.16
N LEU A 192 -2.09 -1.29 -3.49
CA LEU A 192 -1.82 -1.33 -2.05
C LEU A 192 -3.08 -1.64 -1.24
N MET A 193 -4.22 -1.03 -1.58
CA MET A 193 -5.50 -1.31 -0.91
C MET A 193 -5.88 -2.79 -1.08
N LEU A 194 -5.73 -3.36 -2.28
CA LEU A 194 -5.96 -4.79 -2.55
C LEU A 194 -5.05 -5.69 -1.73
N VAL A 195 -3.76 -5.33 -1.61
CA VAL A 195 -2.80 -6.02 -0.74
C VAL A 195 -3.25 -5.96 0.71
N CYS A 196 -3.64 -4.79 1.21
CA CYS A 196 -4.08 -4.59 2.60
C CYS A 196 -5.33 -5.43 2.91
N VAL A 197 -6.39 -5.34 2.10
CA VAL A 197 -7.64 -6.09 2.37
C VAL A 197 -7.44 -7.60 2.26
N THR A 198 -6.50 -8.05 1.43
CA THR A 198 -6.22 -9.48 1.22
C THR A 198 -5.31 -10.03 2.30
N SER A 199 -4.21 -9.35 2.60
CA SER A 199 -3.16 -9.80 3.53
C SER A 199 -3.64 -9.91 4.98
N SER A 200 -4.62 -9.10 5.37
CA SER A 200 -5.31 -9.14 6.67
C SER A 200 -5.98 -10.49 6.99
N GLY A 201 -6.10 -11.43 6.05
CA GLY A 201 -6.60 -12.79 6.31
C GLY A 201 -5.57 -13.90 6.11
N VAL A 202 -4.32 -13.56 5.77
CA VAL A 202 -3.29 -14.53 5.39
C VAL A 202 -2.52 -14.99 6.63
N ARG A 203 -2.36 -16.32 6.77
CA ARG A 203 -1.57 -16.92 7.85
C ARG A 203 -0.13 -16.38 7.80
N GLY A 204 0.39 -15.95 8.95
CA GLY A 204 1.74 -15.36 9.07
C GLY A 204 1.83 -13.86 8.75
N VAL A 205 0.79 -13.26 8.16
CA VAL A 205 0.65 -11.80 8.06
C VAL A 205 -0.29 -11.29 9.15
N GLY A 206 -1.50 -11.83 9.21
CA GLY A 206 -2.46 -11.59 10.29
C GLY A 206 -2.69 -10.12 10.62
N VAL A 207 -2.50 -9.78 11.89
CA VAL A 207 -2.79 -8.45 12.46
C VAL A 207 -1.59 -7.50 12.39
N ALA A 208 -0.39 -8.00 12.09
CA ALA A 208 0.83 -7.19 12.19
C ALA A 208 0.77 -5.91 11.34
N PRO A 209 0.23 -5.90 10.11
CA PRO A 209 0.08 -4.68 9.32
C PRO A 209 -0.71 -3.59 10.01
N HIS A 210 -1.77 -3.92 10.74
CA HIS A 210 -2.56 -2.93 11.49
C HIS A 210 -1.71 -2.23 12.55
N ILE A 211 -0.80 -2.96 13.20
CA ILE A 211 0.05 -2.40 14.25
C ILE A 211 1.08 -1.45 13.65
N TYR A 212 1.89 -1.91 12.69
CA TYR A 212 2.97 -1.06 12.18
C TYR A 212 2.47 0.04 11.24
N PHE A 213 1.36 -0.13 10.51
CA PHE A 213 0.72 0.99 9.80
C PHE A 213 0.09 1.99 10.76
N GLY A 214 -0.53 1.52 11.84
CA GLY A 214 -1.08 2.39 12.88
C GLY A 214 -0.01 3.27 13.52
N LEU A 215 1.09 2.65 13.95
CA LEU A 215 2.25 3.37 14.50
C LEU A 215 2.88 4.32 13.48
N ALA A 216 3.01 3.89 12.22
CA ALA A 216 3.57 4.73 11.16
C ALA A 216 2.72 5.97 10.88
N LEU A 217 1.38 5.85 10.84
CA LEU A 217 0.51 7.01 10.65
C LEU A 217 0.61 8.00 11.82
N ILE A 218 0.63 7.51 13.05
CA ILE A 218 0.79 8.36 14.25
C ILE A 218 2.14 9.07 14.19
N ALA A 219 3.22 8.36 13.86
CA ALA A 219 4.55 8.93 13.76
C ALA A 219 4.66 9.96 12.63
N ALA A 220 4.13 9.65 11.45
CA ALA A 220 4.12 10.56 10.30
C ALA A 220 3.33 11.85 10.62
N ALA A 221 2.14 11.70 11.21
CA ALA A 221 1.32 12.84 11.62
C ALA A 221 2.02 13.70 12.68
N ALA A 222 2.59 13.08 13.72
CA ALA A 222 3.33 13.79 14.76
C ALA A 222 4.54 14.55 14.20
N ARG A 223 5.34 13.92 13.33
CA ARG A 223 6.50 14.57 12.70
C ARG A 223 6.07 15.78 11.88
N ASN A 224 5.03 15.66 11.06
CA ASN A 224 4.57 16.77 10.21
C ASN A 224 3.90 17.89 11.01
N MET A 225 3.20 17.59 12.10
CA MET A 225 2.66 18.60 13.03
C MET A 225 3.74 19.37 13.80
N MET A 226 4.93 18.79 14.01
CA MET A 226 6.04 19.48 14.68
C MET A 226 6.78 20.46 13.75
N VAL A 227 6.66 20.26 12.44
CA VAL A 227 7.34 21.07 11.41
C VAL A 227 6.42 22.17 10.85
N THR A 228 5.10 22.08 11.12
CA THR A 228 4.07 23.05 10.69
C THR A 228 3.67 24.03 11.80
#